data_AF-A0A7Y4TMI8-F1
#
_entry.id   AF-A0A7Y4TMI8-F1
#
_cell.length_a   1.000
_cell.length_b   1.000
_cell.length_c   1.000
_cell.angle_alpha   90.00
_cell.angle_beta   90.00
_cell.angle_gamma   90.00
#
_symmetry.space_group_name_H-M   'P 1'
#
loop_
_entity.id
_entity.type
_entity.pdbx_description
1 polymer ?
#
loop_
_entity_poly.entity_id
_entity_poly.type
_entity_poly.pdbx_seq_one_letter_code
_entity_poly.pdbx_strand_id
1 'polypeptide(L)'
;MFGNIIGNEDVKATLLRLKANGRIPNAMIFAGPDGVGKRLFALEVARSLVCKAESNGACGECQACIRVGQFEFPKPDDKDAFKRVIFSRHIDVGMVIAHNRNILV
;
A
#
# COMPACT_ATOMS: atom_id res chain seq x y z
N MET A 1 -0.50 11.89 4.86
CA MET A 1 -0.47 10.40 4.89
C MET A 1 -1.86 9.78 4.65
N PHE A 2 -2.91 10.10 5.41
CA PHE A 2 -4.21 9.40 5.29
C PHE A 2 -5.40 10.29 4.90
N GLY A 3 -5.16 11.44 4.24
CA GLY A 3 -6.21 12.42 3.94
C GLY A 3 -7.35 11.89 3.06
N ASN A 4 -7.07 10.87 2.24
CA ASN A 4 -8.04 10.26 1.33
C ASN A 4 -8.78 9.06 1.94
N ILE A 5 -8.48 8.68 3.18
CA ILE A 5 -9.15 7.55 3.86
C ILE A 5 -10.17 8.13 4.84
N ILE A 6 -11.44 7.78 4.66
CA ILE A 6 -12.52 8.23 5.54
C ILE A 6 -12.60 7.30 6.76
N GLY A 7 -12.69 7.87 7.97
CA GLY A 7 -12.79 7.14 9.24
C GLY A 7 -11.49 6.46 9.70
N ASN A 8 -11.59 5.51 10.62
CA ASN A 8 -10.46 4.79 11.23
C ASN A 8 -9.43 5.70 11.91
N GLU A 9 -9.90 6.70 12.67
CA GLU A 9 -9.03 7.73 13.28
C GLU A 9 -7.97 7.15 14.22
N ASP A 10 -8.32 6.13 15.03
CA ASP A 10 -7.37 5.48 15.95
C ASP A 10 -6.22 4.79 15.18
N VAL A 11 -6.54 4.16 14.05
CA VAL A 11 -5.56 3.48 13.20
C VAL A 11 -4.65 4.51 12.54
N LYS A 12 -5.21 5.61 12.01
CA LYS A 12 -4.44 6.72 11.44
C LYS A 12 -3.48 7.31 12.46
N ALA A 13 -3.98 7.60 13.67
CA ALA A 13 -3.17 8.16 14.76
C ALA A 13 -2.02 7.23 15.15
N THR A 14 -2.29 5.93 15.25
CA THR A 14 -1.27 4.93 15.57
C THR A 14 -0.18 4.88 14.51
N LEU A 15 -0.55 4.81 13.22
CA LEU A 15 0.43 4.74 12.12
C LEU A 15 1.24 6.03 11.98
N LEU A 16 0.61 7.19 12.15
CA LEU A 16 1.31 8.48 12.16
C LEU A 16 2.35 8.53 13.30
N ARG A 17 1.98 8.06 14.49
CA ARG A 17 2.90 7.98 15.63
C ARG A 17 4.06 7.02 15.37
N LEU A 18 3.82 5.86 14.75
CA LEU A 18 4.88 4.91 14.41
C LEU A 18 5.86 5.51 13.40
N LYS A 19 5.36 6.20 12.37
CA LYS A 19 6.19 6.90 11.38
C LYS A 19 7.00 8.02 12.02
N ALA A 20 6.36 8.90 12.80
CA ALA A 20 7.02 10.04 13.43
C ALA A 20 8.15 9.62 14.39
N ASN A 21 8.00 8.48 15.07
CA ASN A 21 9.03 7.95 15.96
C ASN A 21 10.09 7.09 15.23
N GLY A 22 9.98 6.92 13.90
CA GLY A 22 10.88 6.04 13.14
C GLY A 22 10.77 4.56 13.54
N ARG A 23 9.62 4.12 14.09
CA ARG A 23 9.39 2.77 14.65
C ARG A 23 8.36 1.98 13.85
N ILE A 24 8.43 2.04 12.52
CA ILE A 24 7.55 1.21 11.69
C ILE A 24 7.98 -0.26 11.80
N PRO A 25 7.07 -1.18 12.16
CA PRO A 25 7.39 -2.61 12.21
C PRO A 25 7.74 -3.18 10.82
N ASN A 26 8.60 -4.20 10.79
CA ASN A 26 8.97 -4.90 9.56
C ASN A 26 7.79 -5.62 8.89
N ALA A 27 6.76 -5.97 9.66
CA ALA A 27 5.55 -6.61 9.18
C ALA A 27 4.32 -6.06 9.90
N MET A 28 3.24 -5.84 9.15
CA MET A 28 1.95 -5.37 9.67
C MET A 28 0.81 -6.17 9.03
N ILE A 29 -0.18 -6.52 9.83
CA ILE A 29 -1.41 -7.18 9.38
C ILE A 29 -2.56 -6.18 9.50
N PHE A 30 -3.18 -5.83 8.38
CA PHE A 30 -4.41 -5.03 8.34
C PHE A 30 -5.61 -5.96 8.29
N ALA A 31 -6.35 -6.05 9.40
CA ALA A 31 -7.52 -6.91 9.54
C ALA A 31 -8.81 -6.08 9.69
N GLY A 32 -9.92 -6.62 9.21
CA GLY A 32 -11.24 -5.98 9.29
C GLY A 32 -12.17 -6.39 8.14
N PRO A 33 -13.43 -5.93 8.17
CA PRO A 33 -14.42 -6.20 7.13
C PRO A 33 -13.97 -5.77 5.73
N ASP A 34 -14.60 -6.31 4.69
CA ASP A 34 -14.34 -5.86 3.32
C ASP A 34 -14.87 -4.44 3.09
N GLY A 35 -14.18 -3.70 2.22
CA GLY A 35 -14.47 -2.29 1.98
C GLY A 35 -13.92 -1.29 3.01
N VAL A 36 -13.41 -1.73 4.17
CA VAL A 36 -12.89 -0.81 5.23
C VAL A 36 -11.58 -0.07 4.87
N GLY A 37 -11.00 -0.34 3.68
CA GLY A 37 -9.79 0.34 3.22
C GLY A 37 -8.46 -0.31 3.65
N LYS A 38 -8.44 -1.59 4.05
CA LYS A 38 -7.22 -2.35 4.42
C LYS A 38 -6.07 -2.16 3.43
N ARG A 39 -6.38 -2.31 2.14
CA ARG A 39 -5.43 -2.13 1.03
C ARG A 39 -4.95 -0.69 0.92
N LEU A 40 -5.83 0.28 1.13
CA LEU A 40 -5.47 1.71 1.08
C LEU A 40 -4.49 2.06 2.19
N PHE A 41 -4.72 1.58 3.41
CA PHE A 41 -3.78 1.76 4.53
C PHE A 41 -2.40 1.18 4.23
N ALA A 42 -2.35 -0.07 3.75
CA ALA A 42 -1.09 -0.71 3.39
C ALA A 42 -0.33 0.09 2.31
N LEU A 43 -1.05 0.61 1.31
CA LEU A 43 -0.47 1.40 0.24
C LEU A 43 0.04 2.76 0.72
N GLU A 44 -0.70 3.46 1.58
CA GLU A 44 -0.26 4.74 2.15
C GLU A 44 0.97 4.58 3.05
N VAL A 45 1.04 3.48 3.80
CA VAL A 45 2.25 3.14 4.55
C VAL A 45 3.43 2.93 3.60
N ALA A 46 3.26 2.12 2.54
CA ALA A 46 4.32 1.92 1.54
C ALA A 46 4.75 3.24 0.88
N ARG A 47 3.80 4.12 0.52
CA ARG A 47 4.09 5.47 0.00
C ARG A 47 4.93 6.28 0.98
N SER A 48 4.59 6.25 2.27
CA SER A 48 5.33 7.01 3.29
C SER A 48 6.75 6.51 3.53
N LEU A 49 7.04 5.24 3.19
CA LEU A 49 8.36 4.65 3.34
C LEU A 49 9.31 5.03 2.19
N VAL A 50 8.80 5.10 0.96
CA VAL A 50 9.60 5.47 -0.21
C VAL A 50 9.63 6.98 -0.50
N CYS A 51 8.76 7.75 0.15
CA CYS A 51 8.74 9.20 0.00
C CYS A 51 10.05 9.79 0.55
N LYS A 52 10.70 10.64 -0.25
CA LYS A 52 11.96 11.31 0.11
C LYS A 52 11.76 12.65 0.83
N ALA A 53 10.53 13.12 0.98
CA ALA A 53 10.25 14.36 1.69
C ALA A 53 10.35 14.11 3.20
N GLU A 54 11.01 15.03 3.92
CA GLU A 54 11.02 15.07 5.39
C GLU A 54 9.66 15.53 5.91
N SER A 55 8.67 14.65 5.82
CA SER A 55 7.35 14.89 6.39
C SER A 55 6.89 13.66 7.17
N ASN A 56 5.99 13.88 8.12
CA ASN A 56 5.39 12.80 8.93
C ASN A 56 4.48 11.86 8.11
N GLY A 57 4.49 11.94 6.77
CA GLY A 57 3.67 11.13 5.87
C GLY A 57 4.20 11.07 4.44
N ALA A 58 3.41 10.46 3.56
CA ALA A 58 3.61 10.60 2.13
C ALA A 58 3.21 12.01 1.67
N CYS A 59 4.06 12.68 0.89
CA CYS A 59 3.75 14.02 0.33
C CYS A 59 2.72 13.97 -0.80
N GLY A 60 2.50 12.82 -1.44
CA GLY A 60 1.52 12.64 -2.52
C GLY A 60 1.93 13.20 -3.89
N GLU A 61 2.86 14.17 -3.93
CA GLU A 61 3.23 14.90 -5.15
C GLU A 61 4.55 14.44 -5.77
N CYS A 62 5.43 13.80 -4.99
CA CYS A 62 6.72 13.36 -5.52
C CYS A 62 6.57 12.15 -6.44
N GLN A 63 7.51 12.02 -7.39
CA GLN A 63 7.54 10.92 -8.36
C GLN A 63 7.49 9.54 -7.69
N ALA A 64 8.13 9.38 -6.53
CA ALA A 64 8.07 8.13 -5.78
C ALA A 64 6.63 7.82 -5.31
N CYS A 65 5.94 8.80 -4.71
CA CYS A 65 4.57 8.65 -4.22
C CYS A 65 3.58 8.33 -5.35
N ILE A 66 3.72 9.01 -6.49
CA ILE A 66 2.86 8.79 -7.67
C ILE A 66 3.03 7.36 -8.19
N ARG A 67 4.28 6.89 -8.35
CA ARG A 67 4.60 5.58 -8.91
C ARG A 67 4.10 4.41 -8.06
N VAL A 68 4.12 4.53 -6.74
CA VAL A 68 3.64 3.48 -5.83
C VAL A 68 2.16 3.15 -6.05
N GLY A 69 1.34 4.13 -6.42
CA GLY A 69 -0.09 3.90 -6.67
C GLY A 69 -0.43 3.19 -7.97
N GLN A 70 0.54 3.07 -8.88
CA GLN A 70 0.30 2.60 -10.24
C GLN A 70 0.74 1.15 -10.37
N PHE A 71 -0.22 0.25 -10.50
CA PHE A 71 0.00 -1.17 -10.70
C PHE A 71 -0.55 -1.59 -12.06
N GLU A 72 0.20 -2.43 -12.77
CA GLU A 72 -0.24 -3.06 -14.01
C GLU A 72 -0.57 -4.52 -13.72
N PHE A 73 -1.86 -4.82 -13.60
CA PHE A 73 -2.34 -6.17 -13.34
C PHE A 73 -2.36 -6.98 -14.65
N PRO A 74 -1.91 -8.25 -14.62
CA PRO A 74 -2.01 -9.13 -15.79
C PRO A 74 -3.49 -9.37 -16.14
N LYS A 75 -3.76 -9.62 -17.43
CA LYS A 75 -5.12 -9.92 -17.89
C LYS A 75 -5.54 -11.32 -17.41
N PRO A 76 -6.83 -11.54 -17.09
CA PRO A 76 -7.33 -12.83 -16.61
C PRO A 76 -7.13 -14.01 -17.57
N ASP A 77 -7.08 -13.75 -18.89
CA ASP A 77 -6.99 -14.79 -19.92
C ASP A 77 -5.59 -15.40 -20.09
N ASP A 78 -4.59 -14.81 -19.45
CA ASP A 78 -3.19 -15.22 -19.58
C ASP A 78 -2.87 -16.28 -18.51
N LYS A 79 -3.28 -17.53 -18.79
CA LYS A 79 -3.13 -18.68 -17.88
C LYS A 79 -1.68 -19.02 -17.55
N ASP A 80 -0.72 -18.54 -18.34
CA ASP A 80 0.71 -18.77 -18.12
C ASP A 80 1.40 -17.59 -17.41
N ALA A 81 0.70 -16.46 -17.22
CA ALA A 81 1.20 -15.27 -16.54
C ALA A 81 0.97 -15.31 -15.01
N PHE A 82 1.31 -16.42 -14.35
CA PHE A 82 1.35 -16.50 -12.88
C PHE A 82 2.52 -15.66 -12.31
N LYS A 83 2.39 -14.33 -12.35
CA LYS A 83 3.30 -13.43 -11.65
C LYS A 83 2.97 -13.45 -10.17
N ARG A 84 3.86 -14.06 -9.37
CA ARG A 84 3.76 -14.09 -7.89
C ARG A 84 3.83 -12.69 -7.28
N VAL A 85 4.49 -11.76 -7.96
CA VAL A 85 4.66 -10.37 -7.53
C VAL A 85 4.26 -9.43 -8.66
N ILE A 86 3.35 -8.50 -8.36
CA ILE A 86 2.90 -7.43 -9.24
C ILE A 86 3.56 -6.15 -8.74
N PHE A 87 4.66 -5.78 -9.37
CA PHE A 87 5.35 -4.53 -9.02
C PHE A 87 4.50 -3.33 -9.39
N SER A 88 4.53 -2.30 -8.55
CA SER A 88 4.08 -0.98 -8.95
C SER A 88 5.10 -0.37 -9.92
N ARG A 89 4.80 0.81 -10.47
CA ARG A 89 5.81 1.60 -11.20
C ARG A 89 6.96 2.10 -10.32
N HIS A 90 6.94 1.79 -9.02
CA HIS A 90 8.04 1.93 -8.09
C HIS A 90 8.69 0.56 -7.83
N ILE A 91 9.99 0.43 -8.11
CA ILE A 91 10.72 -0.85 -8.01
C ILE A 91 10.70 -1.45 -6.60
N ASP A 92 10.72 -0.60 -5.57
CA ASP A 92 10.72 -1.04 -4.17
C ASP A 92 9.33 -1.42 -3.62
N VAL A 93 8.26 -1.29 -4.42
CA VAL A 93 6.90 -1.61 -3.97
C VAL A 93 6.24 -2.58 -4.94
N GLY A 94 5.87 -3.74 -4.43
CA GLY A 94 5.13 -4.77 -5.15
C GLY A 94 4.01 -5.37 -4.32
N MET A 95 3.05 -5.98 -5.01
CA MET A 95 1.89 -6.66 -4.43
C MET A 95 2.00 -8.15 -4.69
N VAL A 96 1.84 -8.95 -3.64
CA VAL A 96 1.79 -10.41 -3.75
C VAL A 96 0.35 -10.84 -3.63
N ILE A 97 -0.14 -11.58 -4.63
CA ILE A 97 -1.46 -12.21 -4.57
C ILE A 97 -1.25 -13.64 -4.09
N ALA A 98 -1.99 -14.03 -3.06
CA ALA A 98 -1.93 -15.39 -2.53
C ALA A 98 -2.39 -16.40 -3.59
N HIS A 99 -1.70 -17.54 -3.66
CA HIS A 99 -2.07 -18.63 -4.55
C HIS A 99 -3.52 -19.08 -4.25
N ASN A 100 -4.31 -19.37 -5.29
CA ASN A 100 -5.75 -19.68 -5.21
C ASN A 100 -6.68 -18.58 -4.68
N ARG A 101 -6.22 -17.34 -4.48
CA ARG A 101 -7.13 -16.18 -4.39
C ARG A 101 -7.30 -15.56 -5.77
N ASN A 102 -8.04 -16.26 -6.65
CA ASN A 102 -8.60 -15.63 -7.84
C ASN A 102 -9.55 -14.54 -7.34
N ILE A 103 -9.18 -13.28 -7.58
CA ILE A 103 -10.09 -12.16 -7.42
C ILE A 103 -11.11 -12.31 -8.56
N LEU A 104 -12.14 -13.11 -8.31
CA LEU A 104 -13.37 -13.08 -9.10
C LEU A 104 -14.07 -11.79 -8.70
N VAL A 105 -13.82 -10.72 -9.46
CA VAL A 105 -14.75 -9.58 -9.54
C VAL A 105 -15.57 -9.80 -10.80
#